data_AF-A0A5C6MKR4-F1
#
_entry.id   AF-A0A5C6MKR4-F1
#
_cell.length_a   1.000
_cell.length_b   1.000
_cell.length_c   1.000
_cell.angle_alpha   90.00
_cell.angle_beta   90.00
_cell.angle_gamma   90.00
#
_symmetry.space_group_name_H-M   'P 1'
#
loop_
_entity.id
_entity.type
_entity.pdbx_description
1 polymer ?
#
loop_
_entity_poly.entity_id
_entity_poly.type
_entity_poly.pdbx_seq_one_letter_code
_entity_poly.pdbx_strand_id
1 'polypeptide(L)'
;MSKLLGFQFSLLDIGGGFSGKDFPVTLQEFSEVINGALDEYFPFESGVQVIAEPGRYYVESTFTLAANVIAKRVIMEDMRKEGGMFLVGL
;
A
#
# COMPACT_ATOMS: atom_id res chain seq x y z
N MET A 1 22.39 -24.54 0.00
CA MET A 1 23.65 -24.16 -0.68
C MET A 1 24.61 -23.44 0.27
N SER A 2 24.21 -22.36 0.95
CA SER A 2 25.08 -21.60 1.89
C SER A 2 25.68 -22.43 3.02
N LYS A 3 24.91 -23.34 3.63
CA LYS A 3 25.40 -24.26 4.67
C LYS A 3 26.54 -25.17 4.19
N LEU A 4 26.53 -25.57 2.91
CA LEU A 4 27.60 -26.37 2.29
C LEU A 4 28.88 -25.56 2.08
N LEU A 5 28.77 -24.23 2.07
CA LEU A 5 29.90 -23.30 1.97
C LEU A 5 30.42 -22.85 3.35
N GLY A 6 29.93 -23.45 4.44
CA GLY A 6 30.36 -23.13 5.81
C GLY A 6 29.64 -21.93 6.46
N PHE A 7 28.67 -21.32 5.79
CA PHE A 7 27.89 -20.23 6.39
C PHE A 7 26.78 -20.77 7.30
N GLN A 8 26.67 -20.19 8.48
CA GLN A 8 25.55 -20.38 9.40
C GLN A 8 24.72 -19.10 9.43
N PHE A 9 23.61 -19.08 8.70
CA PHE A 9 22.66 -17.99 8.76
C PHE A 9 21.66 -18.23 9.88
N SER A 10 21.39 -17.17 10.64
CA SER A 10 20.48 -17.18 11.80
C SER A 10 19.47 -16.05 11.77
N LEU A 11 19.38 -15.27 10.69
CA LEU A 11 18.48 -14.13 10.56
C LEU A 11 17.71 -14.25 9.24
N LEU A 12 16.39 -14.09 9.33
CA LEU A 12 15.47 -13.99 8.20
C LEU A 12 14.76 -12.65 8.28
N ASP A 13 14.84 -11.88 7.20
CA ASP A 13 14.08 -10.65 7.03
C ASP A 13 12.95 -10.90 6.01
N ILE A 14 11.70 -10.73 6.45
CA ILE A 14 10.51 -10.90 5.60
C ILE A 14 10.08 -9.60 4.91
N GLY A 15 10.81 -8.50 5.15
CA GLY A 15 10.58 -7.19 4.55
C GLY A 15 9.29 -6.52 5.05
N GLY A 16 8.73 -5.65 4.20
CA GLY A 16 7.55 -4.84 4.49
C GLY A 16 6.39 -5.08 3.51
N GLY A 17 5.69 -3.99 3.16
CA GLY A 17 4.55 -4.05 2.22
C GLY A 17 3.19 -4.30 2.88
N PHE A 18 3.17 -4.55 4.18
CA PHE A 18 1.95 -4.68 4.98
C PHE A 18 1.10 -3.40 4.92
N SER A 19 -0.21 -3.58 4.75
CA SER A 19 -1.23 -2.53 4.77
C SER A 19 -1.83 -2.43 6.16
N GLY A 20 -2.06 -1.21 6.65
CA GLY A 20 -2.84 -0.97 7.87
C GLY A 20 -4.35 -0.96 7.61
N LYS A 21 -4.76 -1.04 6.33
CA LYS A 21 -6.15 -1.14 5.91
C LYS A 21 -6.51 -2.58 5.54
N ASP A 22 -7.71 -2.98 5.92
CA ASP A 22 -8.29 -4.31 5.72
C ASP A 22 -8.84 -4.56 4.30
N PHE A 23 -8.27 -3.94 3.26
CA PHE A 23 -8.76 -4.10 1.88
C PHE A 23 -7.61 -4.11 0.86
N PRO A 24 -7.55 -5.11 -0.06
CA PRO A 24 -8.49 -6.22 -0.24
C PRO A 24 -8.26 -7.43 0.70
N VAL A 25 -7.15 -7.45 1.43
CA VAL A 25 -6.75 -8.53 2.35
C VAL A 25 -6.39 -7.91 3.70
N THR A 26 -6.83 -8.51 4.78
CA THR A 26 -6.55 -8.08 6.15
C THR A 26 -5.13 -8.43 6.56
N LEU A 27 -4.59 -7.74 7.56
CA LEU A 27 -3.29 -8.13 8.15
C LEU A 27 -3.35 -9.55 8.73
N GLN A 28 -4.49 -9.92 9.32
CA GLN A 28 -4.72 -11.24 9.91
C GLN A 28 -4.52 -12.35 8.87
N GLU A 29 -5.23 -12.27 7.73
CA GLU A 29 -5.12 -13.25 6.64
C GLU A 29 -3.68 -13.35 6.11
N PHE A 30 -2.99 -12.21 5.97
CA PHE A 30 -1.59 -12.18 5.54
C PHE A 30 -0.67 -12.87 6.56
N SER A 31 -0.89 -12.61 7.86
CA SER A 31 -0.10 -13.18 8.95
C SER A 31 -0.28 -14.69 9.07
N GLU A 32 -1.48 -15.22 8.81
CA GLU A 32 -1.76 -16.65 8.86
C GLU A 32 -0.96 -17.41 7.80
N VAL A 33 -0.93 -16.89 6.57
CA VAL A 33 -0.15 -17.47 5.47
C VAL A 33 1.35 -17.41 5.77
N ILE A 34 1.85 -16.28 6.28
CA ILE A 34 3.27 -16.14 6.64
C ILE A 34 3.65 -17.09 7.75
N ASN A 35 2.85 -17.17 8.83
CA ASN A 35 3.15 -18.02 9.97
C ASN A 35 3.20 -19.50 9.55
N GLY A 36 2.27 -19.95 8.71
CA GLY A 36 2.31 -21.31 8.16
C GLY A 36 3.58 -21.59 7.34
N ALA A 37 4.03 -20.64 6.52
CA ALA A 37 5.27 -20.77 5.76
C ALA A 37 6.52 -20.74 6.66
N LEU A 38 6.51 -19.92 7.72
CA LEU A 38 7.60 -19.88 8.71
C LEU A 38 7.70 -21.22 9.46
N ASP A 39 6.57 -21.79 9.88
CA ASP A 39 6.55 -23.10 10.54
C ASP A 39 7.08 -24.22 9.62
N GLU A 40 6.78 -24.16 8.31
CA GLU A 40 7.24 -25.16 7.34
C GLU A 40 8.74 -25.02 7.00
N TYR A 41 9.20 -23.80 6.70
CA TYR A 41 10.54 -23.57 6.13
C TYR A 41 11.59 -23.14 7.15
N PHE A 42 11.18 -22.49 8.23
CA PHE A 42 12.03 -21.96 9.29
C PHE A 42 11.46 -22.30 10.68
N PRO A 43 11.24 -23.59 10.98
CA PRO A 43 10.64 -24.01 12.24
C PRO A 43 11.47 -23.52 13.43
N PHE A 44 10.87 -23.43 14.61
CA PHE A 44 11.52 -22.89 15.81
C PHE A 44 12.89 -23.53 16.10
N GLU A 45 13.02 -24.84 15.87
CA GLU A 45 14.24 -25.62 16.06
C GLU A 45 15.37 -25.23 15.09
N SER A 46 15.06 -24.52 14.00
CA SER A 46 16.06 -23.97 13.09
C SER A 46 16.95 -22.91 13.76
N GLY A 47 16.48 -22.30 14.86
CA GLY A 47 17.19 -21.25 15.57
C GLY A 47 17.30 -19.93 14.79
N VAL A 48 16.52 -19.77 13.71
CA VAL A 48 16.48 -18.54 12.91
C VAL A 48 15.66 -17.48 13.64
N GLN A 49 16.24 -16.31 13.82
CA GLN A 49 15.54 -15.09 14.22
C GLN A 49 14.81 -14.51 13.01
N VAL A 50 13.53 -14.22 13.16
CA VAL A 50 12.72 -13.58 12.11
C VAL A 50 12.49 -12.12 12.45
N ILE A 51 12.70 -11.22 11.48
CA ILE A 51 12.39 -9.79 11.57
C ILE A 51 11.52 -9.36 10.38
N ALA A 52 10.82 -8.24 10.53
CA ALA A 52 10.05 -7.59 9.47
C ALA A 52 10.32 -6.08 9.47
N GLU A 53 10.09 -5.44 8.33
CA GLU A 53 10.28 -4.00 8.09
C GLU A 53 8.96 -3.28 7.77
N PRO A 54 7.96 -3.27 8.68
CA PRO A 54 6.68 -2.62 8.44
C PRO A 54 6.81 -1.09 8.36
N GLY A 55 6.68 -0.53 7.17
CA GLY A 55 6.60 0.92 6.95
C GLY A 55 5.15 1.42 6.92
N ARG A 56 4.47 1.20 5.79
CA ARG A 56 3.09 1.65 5.53
C ARG A 56 2.12 1.24 6.63
N TYR A 57 2.20 -0.01 7.09
CA TYR A 57 1.37 -0.54 8.17
C TYR A 57 1.26 0.38 9.39
N TYR A 58 2.37 0.98 9.84
CA TYR A 58 2.36 1.84 11.03
C TYR A 58 1.79 3.24 10.77
N VAL A 59 1.95 3.79 9.57
CA VAL A 59 1.71 5.22 9.31
C VAL A 59 0.48 5.50 8.43
N GLU A 60 -0.07 4.49 7.77
CA GLU A 60 -1.09 4.67 6.73
C GLU A 60 -2.37 5.37 7.20
N SER A 61 -2.84 5.09 8.40
CA SER A 61 -4.07 5.67 8.96
C SER A 61 -3.83 6.89 9.85
N THR A 62 -2.56 7.27 10.07
CA THR A 62 -2.20 8.30 11.06
C THR A 62 -2.40 9.72 10.56
N PHE A 63 -2.47 9.93 9.23
CA PHE A 63 -2.62 11.25 8.63
C PHE A 63 -3.84 11.33 7.72
N THR A 64 -4.59 12.43 7.86
CA THR A 64 -5.68 12.81 6.95
C THR A 64 -5.32 14.13 6.27
N LEU A 65 -5.28 14.15 4.94
CA LEU A 65 -5.05 15.36 4.17
C LEU A 65 -6.38 16.09 3.91
N ALA A 66 -6.48 17.33 4.34
CA ALA A 66 -7.56 18.25 3.96
C ALA A 66 -7.01 19.29 2.97
N ALA A 67 -7.69 19.46 1.82
CA ALA A 67 -7.31 20.42 0.78
C ALA A 67 -8.53 21.26 0.36
N ASN A 68 -8.30 22.55 0.06
CA ASN A 68 -9.33 23.46 -0.43
C ASN A 68 -9.30 23.56 -1.97
N VAL A 69 -10.49 23.63 -2.59
CA VAL A 69 -10.63 23.90 -4.03
C VAL A 69 -10.45 25.40 -4.26
N ILE A 70 -9.33 25.79 -4.85
CA ILE A 70 -9.00 27.20 -5.08
C ILE A 70 -9.42 27.73 -6.47
N ALA A 71 -9.68 26.83 -7.42
CA ALA A 71 -10.09 27.21 -8.77
C ALA A 71 -10.80 26.05 -9.47
N LYS A 72 -11.71 26.37 -10.41
CA LYS A 72 -12.36 25.43 -11.32
C LYS A 72 -12.39 26.07 -12.72
N ARG A 73 -11.95 25.33 -13.74
CA ARG A 73 -12.09 25.73 -15.15
C ARG A 73 -13.20 24.91 -15.79
N VAL A 74 -14.11 25.58 -16.51
CA VAL A 74 -15.12 24.92 -17.36
C VAL A 74 -14.63 25.02 -18.80
N ILE A 75 -14.55 23.88 -19.49
CA ILE A 75 -14.29 23.83 -20.93
C ILE A 75 -15.65 23.67 -21.61
N MET A 76 -16.06 24.66 -22.39
CA MET A 76 -17.19 24.53 -23.30
C MET A 76 -16.62 24.05 -24.64
N GLU A 77 -17.02 22.86 -25.09
CA GLU A 77 -16.78 22.46 -26.48
C GLU A 77 -17.56 23.41 -27.40
N ASP A 78 -16.92 23.87 -28.48
CA ASP A 78 -17.45 24.88 -29.40
C ASP A 78 -18.88 24.55 -29.83
N MET A 79 -19.86 25.29 -29.30
CA MET A 79 -21.10 25.48 -30.02
C MET A 79 -20.76 26.26 -31.29
N ARG A 80 -20.54 25.52 -32.38
CA ARG A 80 -20.47 26.08 -33.73
C ARG A 80 -21.62 27.06 -33.89
N LYS A 81 -21.26 28.34 -34.06
CA LYS A 81 -22.14 29.44 -34.36
C LYS A 81 -22.98 29.11 -35.60
N GLU A 82 -24.30 29.13 -35.46
CA GLU A 82 -25.16 29.84 -36.41
C GLU A 82 -26.19 30.68 -35.64
N GLY A 83 -25.97 32.00 -35.68
CA GLY A 83 -26.97 33.08 -35.60
C GLY A 83 -28.03 33.08 -34.50
N GLY A 84 -27.85 33.96 -33.49
CA GLY A 84 -28.95 34.37 -32.63
C GLY A 84 -28.54 35.27 -31.47
N MET A 85 -28.46 36.58 -31.72
CA MET A 85 -28.32 37.63 -30.70
C MET A 85 -29.52 37.59 -29.75
N PHE A 86 -29.32 37.34 -28.45
CA PHE A 86 -30.27 37.78 -27.42
C PHE A 86 -29.57 38.40 -26.21
N LEU A 87 -30.21 39.48 -25.77
CA LEU A 87 -29.75 40.52 -24.85
C LEU A 87 -29.57 40.05 -23.40
N VAL A 88 -28.71 40.81 -22.71
CA VAL A 88 -28.48 40.83 -21.26
C VAL A 88 -29.79 41.10 -20.50
N GLY A 89 -30.00 40.38 -19.40
CA GLY A 89 -31.01 40.68 -18.39
C GLY A 89 -30.55 40.13 -17.03
N LEU A 90 -30.66 40.98 -16.01
CA LEU A 90 -30.28 40.79 -14.60
C LEU A 90 -30.71 39.44 -13.99
#